data_AF-A0A430QG19-F1
#
_entry.id   AF-A0A430QG19-F1
#
_cell.length_a   1.000
_cell.length_b   1.000
_cell.length_c   1.000
_cell.angle_alpha   90.00
_cell.angle_beta   90.00
_cell.angle_gamma   90.00
#
_symmetry.space_group_name_H-M   'P 1'
#
loop_
_entity.id
_entity.type
_entity.pdbx_description
1 polymer ?
#
loop_
_entity_poly.entity_id
_entity_poly.type
_entity_poly.pdbx_seq_one_letter_code
_entity_poly.pdbx_strand_id
1 'polypeptide(L)'
;MNKFFYHIPFILIYYIIKINCNINSKSINQSIIYEPNWNSLDKRPLPSWYDEAKIGIFIHWGVFSVPSYRTEWFWWMWQGDKTIMPEIPEYMRKYYEPDFAYANFAKQFHAEFFEPDKWADLFQKSGARYVVLTAKHHEGFCNWPSISSWQWNSMDIGPNRDLVGDLATSIRKRTKLRFGVYHSLFEWFNPLYLYDKENNFTTQVS
;
A
#
# COMPACT_ATOMS: atom_id res chain seq x y z
N MET A 1 -41.02 -83.55 -4.24
CA MET A 1 -39.78 -82.76 -4.07
C MET A 1 -40.20 -81.40 -3.48
N ASN A 2 -40.17 -81.23 -2.15
CA ASN A 2 -39.06 -80.64 -1.37
C ASN A 2 -38.68 -79.25 -1.89
N LYS A 3 -38.74 -78.13 -1.16
CA LYS A 3 -38.72 -77.86 0.29
C LYS A 3 -39.27 -76.45 0.57
N PHE A 4 -39.88 -76.31 1.75
CA PHE A 4 -40.08 -75.05 2.49
C PHE A 4 -38.77 -74.26 2.66
N PHE A 5 -38.84 -72.92 2.68
CA PHE A 5 -38.08 -72.08 3.63
C PHE A 5 -38.78 -70.73 3.84
N TYR A 6 -39.09 -70.45 5.11
CA TYR A 6 -39.44 -69.15 5.67
C TYR A 6 -38.17 -68.29 5.83
N HIS A 7 -38.24 -66.96 5.66
CA HIS A 7 -38.05 -65.97 6.74
C HIS A 7 -37.68 -64.53 6.28
N ILE A 8 -38.41 -63.59 6.89
CA ILE A 8 -38.02 -62.26 7.43
C ILE A 8 -37.86 -61.07 6.43
N PRO A 9 -38.67 -60.00 6.58
CA PRO A 9 -38.40 -58.73 5.93
C PRO A 9 -37.30 -57.99 6.69
N PHE A 10 -36.27 -57.55 5.97
CA PHE A 10 -35.22 -56.67 6.49
C PHE A 10 -35.82 -55.29 6.83
N ILE A 11 -36.12 -55.07 8.11
CA ILE A 11 -36.36 -53.73 8.66
C ILE A 11 -34.99 -53.09 8.85
N LEU A 12 -34.58 -52.23 7.92
CA LEU A 12 -33.40 -51.39 8.09
C LEU A 12 -33.79 -50.20 9.00
N ILE A 13 -33.59 -50.33 10.30
CA ILE A 13 -33.67 -49.22 11.26
C ILE A 13 -32.44 -48.34 11.05
N TYR A 14 -32.59 -47.26 10.27
CA TYR A 14 -31.59 -46.20 10.19
C TYR A 14 -31.71 -45.32 11.44
N TYR A 15 -30.83 -45.51 12.42
CA TYR A 15 -30.66 -44.58 13.54
C TYR A 15 -30.07 -43.26 13.00
N ILE A 16 -30.92 -42.28 12.71
CA ILE A 16 -30.50 -40.90 12.51
C ILE A 16 -30.16 -40.33 13.90
N ILE A 17 -28.87 -40.36 14.26
CA ILE A 17 -28.37 -39.52 15.35
C ILE A 17 -28.41 -38.08 14.84
N LYS A 18 -29.51 -37.37 15.11
CA LYS A 18 -29.54 -35.90 15.07
C LYS A 18 -28.62 -35.41 16.18
N ILE A 19 -27.35 -35.17 15.87
CA ILE A 19 -26.53 -34.20 16.60
C ILE A 19 -27.23 -32.85 16.41
N ASN A 20 -28.08 -32.48 17.37
CA ASN A 20 -28.48 -31.09 17.56
C ASN A 20 -27.26 -30.37 18.13
N CYS A 21 -26.34 -30.00 17.25
CA CYS A 21 -25.34 -28.99 17.58
C CYS A 21 -26.07 -27.65 17.59
N ASN A 22 -26.65 -27.31 18.74
CA ASN A 22 -27.08 -25.95 19.04
C ASN A 22 -25.82 -25.08 19.22
N ILE A 23 -25.11 -24.82 18.12
CA ILE A 23 -24.07 -23.80 18.07
C ILE A 23 -24.82 -22.47 17.99
N ASN A 24 -25.25 -21.99 19.14
CA ASN A 24 -25.52 -20.57 19.33
C ASN A 24 -24.17 -19.84 19.35
N SER A 25 -23.49 -19.76 18.21
CA SER A 25 -22.40 -18.80 18.03
C SER A 25 -23.01 -17.44 17.76
N LYS A 26 -23.58 -16.82 18.80
CA LYS A 26 -23.67 -15.36 18.81
C LYS A 26 -22.22 -14.87 18.90
N SER A 27 -21.62 -14.59 17.74
CA SER A 27 -20.36 -13.84 17.70
C SER A 27 -20.65 -12.45 18.24
N ILE A 28 -20.44 -12.26 19.54
CA ILE A 28 -20.38 -10.94 20.13
C ILE A 28 -19.10 -10.34 19.58
N ASN A 29 -19.21 -9.65 18.45
CA ASN A 29 -18.16 -8.80 17.93
C ASN A 29 -18.10 -7.57 18.85
N GLN A 30 -17.53 -7.76 20.03
CA GLN A 30 -17.28 -6.67 20.94
C GLN A 30 -16.14 -5.86 20.31
N SER A 31 -16.44 -4.65 19.86
CA SER A 31 -15.42 -3.74 19.35
C SER A 31 -14.46 -3.42 20.50
N ILE A 32 -13.24 -3.96 20.42
CA ILE A 32 -12.16 -3.59 21.33
C ILE A 32 -11.82 -2.12 21.04
N ILE A 33 -11.97 -1.27 22.04
CA ILE A 33 -11.53 0.12 21.98
C ILE A 33 -10.08 0.17 22.50
N TYR A 34 -9.18 0.76 21.70
CA TYR A 34 -7.79 0.95 22.09
C TYR A 34 -7.60 2.35 22.66
N GLU A 35 -6.88 2.44 23.76
CA GLU A 35 -6.47 3.71 24.38
C GLU A 35 -5.19 4.24 23.74
N PRO A 36 -4.94 5.56 23.74
CA PRO A 36 -3.75 6.16 23.13
C PRO A 36 -2.49 5.99 24.01
N ASN A 37 -2.19 4.76 24.42
CA ASN A 37 -0.98 4.39 25.17
C ASN A 37 -0.46 3.01 24.75
N TRP A 38 0.85 2.80 24.89
CA TRP A 38 1.54 1.58 24.44
C TRP A 38 0.96 0.31 25.05
N ASN A 39 0.63 0.33 26.35
CA ASN A 39 0.04 -0.82 27.05
C ASN A 39 -1.29 -1.28 26.44
N SER A 40 -2.04 -0.40 25.80
CA SER A 40 -3.27 -0.74 25.07
C SER A 40 -3.00 -1.10 23.62
N LEU A 41 -2.22 -0.29 22.90
CA LEU A 41 -1.94 -0.48 21.47
C LEU A 41 -1.18 -1.77 21.17
N ASP A 42 -0.23 -2.16 22.03
CA ASP A 42 0.58 -3.37 21.87
C ASP A 42 -0.23 -4.66 22.07
N LYS A 43 -1.44 -4.56 22.64
CA LYS A 43 -2.38 -5.70 22.74
C LYS A 43 -3.12 -5.97 21.44
N ARG A 44 -2.99 -5.11 20.42
CA ARG A 44 -3.65 -5.31 19.12
C ARG A 44 -3.02 -6.52 18.41
N PRO A 45 -3.79 -7.60 18.20
CA PRO A 45 -3.23 -8.76 17.52
C PRO A 45 -2.92 -8.41 16.06
N LEU A 46 -1.95 -9.11 15.49
CA LEU A 46 -1.75 -9.09 14.04
C LEU A 46 -3.06 -9.56 13.37
N PRO A 47 -3.64 -8.80 12.44
CA PRO A 47 -4.86 -9.22 11.79
C PRO A 47 -4.59 -10.48 10.95
N SER A 48 -5.43 -11.51 11.12
CA SER A 48 -5.17 -12.85 10.54
C SER A 48 -4.94 -12.81 9.03
N TRP A 49 -5.69 -11.96 8.31
CA TRP A 49 -5.53 -11.80 6.87
C TRP A 49 -4.09 -11.43 6.46
N TYR A 50 -3.37 -10.65 7.27
CA TYR A 50 -2.02 -10.21 6.93
C TYR A 50 -1.02 -11.35 7.09
N ASP A 51 -1.19 -12.16 8.13
CA ASP A 51 -0.41 -13.40 8.25
C ASP A 51 -0.75 -14.36 7.11
N GLU A 52 -2.03 -14.58 6.81
CA GLU A 52 -2.49 -15.49 5.75
C GLU A 52 -2.12 -15.03 4.33
N ALA A 53 -1.88 -13.73 4.11
CA ALA A 53 -1.67 -13.16 2.79
C ALA A 53 -0.40 -13.68 2.09
N LYS A 54 0.69 -13.85 2.85
CA LYS A 54 2.04 -14.31 2.43
C LYS A 54 2.75 -13.49 1.34
N ILE A 55 2.06 -13.06 0.28
CA ILE A 55 2.60 -12.34 -0.87
C ILE A 55 1.81 -11.05 -1.10
N GLY A 56 2.54 -9.94 -1.25
CA GLY A 56 2.01 -8.66 -1.67
C GLY A 56 2.87 -7.98 -2.72
N ILE A 57 2.31 -6.96 -3.37
CA ILE A 57 3.00 -6.13 -4.36
C ILE A 57 3.26 -4.76 -3.75
N PHE A 58 4.48 -4.26 -3.92
CA PHE A 58 4.86 -2.93 -3.51
C PHE A 58 5.21 -2.09 -4.74
N ILE A 59 4.60 -0.92 -4.85
CA ILE A 59 4.73 0.00 -5.97
C ILE A 59 5.41 1.27 -5.47
N HIS A 60 6.64 1.50 -5.93
CA HIS A 60 7.32 2.79 -5.82
C HIS A 60 7.05 3.58 -7.09
N TRP A 61 6.23 4.62 -6.97
CA TRP A 61 5.84 5.46 -8.07
C TRP A 61 5.64 6.89 -7.59
N GLY A 62 6.24 7.83 -8.30
CA GLY A 62 6.31 9.24 -7.92
C GLY A 62 7.03 10.05 -8.99
N VAL A 63 7.45 11.26 -8.65
CA VAL A 63 8.07 12.18 -9.62
C VAL A 63 9.41 11.64 -10.11
N PHE A 64 10.14 10.88 -9.27
CA PHE A 64 11.37 10.18 -9.65
C PHE A 64 11.18 9.19 -10.81
N SER A 65 9.95 8.76 -11.10
CA SER A 65 9.67 7.90 -12.25
C SER A 65 9.73 8.63 -13.58
N VAL A 66 9.69 9.98 -13.60
CA VAL A 66 9.82 10.76 -14.84
C VAL A 66 11.22 10.66 -15.45
N PRO A 67 12.32 10.98 -14.74
CA PRO A 67 13.66 10.76 -15.30
C PRO A 67 13.95 9.27 -15.54
N SER A 68 13.24 8.35 -14.86
CA SER A 68 13.35 6.90 -15.05
C SER A 68 14.80 6.39 -15.02
N TYR A 69 15.63 7.02 -14.19
CA TYR A 69 17.06 6.75 -14.13
C TYR A 69 17.45 6.27 -12.73
N ARG A 70 17.89 5.01 -12.66
CA ARG A 70 18.44 4.33 -11.47
C ARG A 70 17.46 4.00 -10.33
N THR A 71 16.92 4.99 -9.62
CA THR A 71 16.25 4.76 -8.32
C THR A 71 15.33 5.92 -7.91
N GLU A 72 14.37 5.62 -7.05
CA GLU A 72 13.57 6.57 -6.30
C GLU A 72 14.38 7.53 -5.39
N TRP A 73 15.66 7.21 -5.11
CA TRP A 73 16.61 8.09 -4.43
C TRP A 73 17.23 9.17 -5.32
N PHE A 74 16.75 9.29 -6.56
CA PHE A 74 17.32 10.18 -7.58
C PHE A 74 17.62 11.59 -7.09
N TRP A 75 16.64 12.23 -6.43
CA TRP A 75 16.81 13.62 -5.99
C TRP A 75 17.91 13.78 -4.93
N TRP A 76 17.99 12.85 -3.97
CA TRP A 76 19.03 12.86 -2.95
C TRP A 76 20.42 12.67 -3.56
N MET A 77 20.57 11.73 -4.48
CA MET A 77 21.85 11.46 -5.15
C MET A 77 22.23 12.54 -6.15
N TRP A 78 21.28 13.38 -6.56
CA TRP A 78 21.55 14.54 -7.42
C TRP A 78 21.94 15.79 -6.63
N GLN A 79 21.24 16.09 -5.54
CA GLN A 79 21.35 17.37 -4.82
C GLN A 79 21.85 17.26 -3.38
N GLY A 80 21.71 16.09 -2.74
CA GLY A 80 22.24 15.78 -1.41
C GLY A 80 23.63 15.16 -1.52
N ASP A 81 23.74 13.85 -1.28
CA ASP A 81 25.01 13.14 -1.38
C ASP A 81 25.26 12.61 -2.80
N LYS A 82 26.00 13.44 -3.56
CA LYS A 82 26.37 13.18 -4.96
C LYS A 82 27.43 12.09 -5.12
N THR A 83 28.07 11.67 -4.03
CA THR A 83 29.15 10.67 -4.07
C THR A 83 28.63 9.25 -4.15
N ILE A 84 27.38 9.01 -3.69
CA ILE A 84 26.74 7.69 -3.71
C ILE A 84 26.57 7.17 -5.14
N MET A 85 26.17 8.05 -6.07
CA MET A 85 25.93 7.68 -7.45
C MET A 85 26.28 8.83 -8.40
N PRO A 86 27.57 9.02 -8.72
CA PRO A 86 28.07 10.20 -9.44
C PRO A 86 27.55 10.30 -10.89
N GLU A 87 27.03 9.21 -11.46
CA GLU A 87 26.41 9.25 -12.79
C GLU A 87 25.06 9.98 -12.81
N ILE A 88 24.38 10.18 -11.68
CA ILE A 88 23.13 10.96 -11.64
C ILE A 88 23.41 12.44 -11.92
N PRO A 89 24.32 13.12 -11.20
CA PRO A 89 24.73 14.48 -11.55
C PRO A 89 25.25 14.61 -12.97
N GLU A 90 25.99 13.62 -13.49
CA GLU A 90 26.45 13.62 -14.89
C GLU A 90 25.30 13.50 -15.88
N TYR A 91 24.36 12.59 -15.65
CA TYR A 91 23.14 12.45 -16.43
C TYR A 91 22.37 13.78 -16.48
N MET A 92 22.18 14.42 -15.33
CA MET A 92 21.49 15.72 -15.27
C MET A 92 22.23 16.80 -16.06
N ARG A 93 23.56 16.90 -15.92
CA ARG A 93 24.37 17.88 -16.67
C ARG A 93 24.36 17.64 -18.18
N LYS A 94 24.21 16.40 -18.62
CA LYS A 94 24.26 16.02 -20.03
C LYS A 94 22.94 16.23 -20.75
N TYR A 95 21.81 16.00 -20.08
CA TYR A 95 20.49 15.94 -20.72
C TYR A 95 19.51 17.03 -20.27
N TYR A 96 19.87 17.85 -19.28
CA TYR A 96 19.00 18.90 -18.74
C TYR A 96 19.76 20.22 -18.64
N GLU A 97 19.00 21.33 -18.68
CA GLU A 97 19.55 22.67 -18.54
C GLU A 97 20.23 22.86 -17.18
N PRO A 98 21.27 23.72 -17.08
CA PRO A 98 21.99 23.95 -15.83
C PRO A 98 21.13 24.34 -14.63
N ASP A 99 20.05 25.09 -14.87
CA ASP A 99 19.13 25.58 -13.84
C ASP A 99 17.88 24.70 -13.67
N PHE A 100 17.90 23.47 -14.20
CA PHE A 100 16.77 22.55 -14.03
C PHE A 100 16.61 22.18 -12.55
N ALA A 101 15.43 22.43 -12.00
CA ALA A 101 15.06 22.03 -10.65
C ALA A 101 14.28 20.71 -10.65
N TYR A 102 14.44 19.87 -9.62
CA TYR A 102 13.72 18.59 -9.50
C TYR A 102 12.19 18.75 -9.59
N ALA A 103 11.65 19.84 -9.03
CA ALA A 103 10.22 20.14 -9.10
C ALA A 103 9.68 20.28 -10.54
N ASN A 104 10.53 20.55 -11.53
CA ASN A 104 10.11 20.60 -12.93
C ASN A 104 9.69 19.23 -13.47
N PHE A 105 10.20 18.13 -12.91
CA PHE A 105 9.74 16.79 -13.27
C PHE A 105 8.27 16.55 -12.89
N ALA A 106 7.74 17.20 -11.84
CA ALA A 106 6.35 17.01 -11.45
C ALA A 106 5.37 17.47 -12.55
N LYS A 107 5.74 18.49 -13.33
CA LYS A 107 4.95 18.94 -14.50
C LYS A 107 4.89 17.90 -15.61
N GLN A 108 5.89 17.04 -15.71
CA GLN A 108 6.02 15.98 -16.72
C GLN A 108 5.43 14.65 -16.24
N PHE A 109 5.09 14.55 -14.94
CA PHE A 109 4.48 13.36 -14.38
C PHE A 109 2.98 13.32 -14.72
N HIS A 110 2.63 12.87 -15.92
CA HIS A 110 1.23 12.93 -16.39
C HIS A 110 0.38 11.71 -16.00
N ALA A 111 1.01 10.58 -15.68
CA ALA A 111 0.31 9.31 -15.47
C ALA A 111 -0.64 8.93 -16.63
N GLU A 112 -0.27 9.25 -17.87
CA GLU A 112 -1.15 9.20 -19.05
C GLU A 112 -1.78 7.82 -19.29
N PHE A 113 -1.01 6.75 -19.06
CA PHE A 113 -1.46 5.36 -19.25
C PHE A 113 -1.90 4.68 -17.94
N PHE A 114 -2.16 5.46 -16.88
CA PHE A 114 -2.59 4.91 -15.60
C PHE A 114 -4.06 4.48 -15.63
N GLU A 115 -4.25 3.16 -15.72
CA GLU A 115 -5.55 2.49 -15.71
C GLU A 115 -5.69 1.63 -14.44
N PRO A 116 -6.25 2.16 -13.34
CA PRO A 116 -6.28 1.47 -12.04
C PRO A 116 -7.02 0.13 -12.08
N ASP A 117 -8.04 0.01 -12.92
CA ASP A 117 -8.78 -1.24 -13.13
C ASP A 117 -7.92 -2.33 -13.76
N LYS A 118 -7.08 -1.98 -14.74
CA LYS A 118 -6.14 -2.93 -15.34
C LYS A 118 -5.08 -3.36 -14.34
N TRP A 119 -4.61 -2.44 -13.51
CA TRP A 119 -3.67 -2.73 -12.43
C TRP A 119 -4.28 -3.67 -11.40
N ALA A 120 -5.50 -3.40 -10.93
CA ALA A 120 -6.20 -4.26 -9.99
C ALA A 120 -6.40 -5.68 -10.53
N ASP A 121 -6.84 -5.81 -11.79
CA ASP A 121 -7.00 -7.10 -12.45
C ASP A 121 -5.66 -7.84 -12.59
N LEU A 122 -4.57 -7.13 -12.90
CA LEU A 122 -3.22 -7.69 -12.99
C LEU A 122 -2.72 -8.18 -11.63
N PHE A 123 -2.89 -7.40 -10.58
CA PHE A 123 -2.44 -7.75 -9.23
C PHE A 123 -3.23 -8.94 -8.66
N GLN A 124 -4.50 -9.09 -9.02
CA GLN A 124 -5.25 -10.28 -8.65
C GLN A 124 -4.72 -11.52 -9.40
N LYS A 125 -4.43 -11.38 -10.71
CA LYS A 125 -3.90 -12.47 -11.54
C LYS A 125 -2.50 -12.93 -11.11
N SER A 126 -1.69 -12.06 -10.51
CA SER A 126 -0.37 -12.44 -10.01
C SER A 126 -0.43 -13.37 -8.78
N GLY A 127 -1.60 -13.51 -8.15
CA GLY A 127 -1.78 -14.29 -6.92
C GLY A 127 -1.46 -13.52 -5.64
N ALA A 128 -1.10 -12.23 -5.74
CA ALA A 128 -0.92 -11.38 -4.57
C ALA A 128 -2.20 -11.32 -3.73
N ARG A 129 -2.04 -10.97 -2.45
CA ARG A 129 -3.14 -10.82 -1.47
C ARG A 129 -3.26 -9.40 -0.93
N TYR A 130 -2.24 -8.57 -1.12
CA TYR A 130 -2.30 -7.15 -0.84
C TYR A 130 -1.39 -6.35 -1.78
N VAL A 131 -1.70 -5.06 -1.90
CA VAL A 131 -0.92 -4.10 -2.68
C VAL A 131 -0.66 -2.88 -1.81
N VAL A 132 0.58 -2.39 -1.85
CA VAL A 132 1.02 -1.16 -1.18
C VAL A 132 1.51 -0.19 -2.24
N LEU A 133 0.93 1.01 -2.28
CA LEU A 133 1.39 2.11 -3.12
C LEU A 133 2.13 3.15 -2.27
N THR A 134 3.24 3.70 -2.78
CA THR A 134 3.84 4.91 -2.22
C THR A 134 2.85 6.06 -2.32
N ALA A 135 2.16 6.37 -1.21
CA ALA A 135 1.39 7.59 -1.12
C ALA A 135 2.35 8.78 -1.13
N LYS A 136 3.40 8.74 -0.30
CA LYS A 136 4.48 9.74 -0.26
C LYS A 136 5.82 9.04 -0.09
N HIS A 137 6.80 9.37 -0.92
CA HIS A 137 8.20 8.93 -0.76
C HIS A 137 9.06 10.06 -0.15
N HIS A 138 10.37 9.85 -0.03
CA HIS A 138 11.29 10.84 0.56
C HIS A 138 11.41 12.17 -0.19
N GLU A 139 10.98 12.20 -1.46
CA GLU A 139 10.84 13.44 -2.21
C GLU A 139 9.68 14.33 -1.73
N GLY A 140 8.83 13.84 -0.83
CA GLY A 140 7.70 14.59 -0.28
C GLY A 140 6.48 14.72 -1.20
N PHE A 141 6.55 14.26 -2.45
CA PHE A 141 5.45 14.34 -3.40
C PHE A 141 4.33 13.38 -3.00
N CYS A 142 3.10 13.90 -2.90
CA CYS A 142 1.92 13.12 -2.51
C CYS A 142 1.13 12.66 -3.73
N ASN A 143 0.92 11.34 -3.87
CA ASN A 143 0.07 10.75 -4.92
C ASN A 143 -1.46 10.85 -4.62
N TRP A 144 -1.86 11.77 -3.74
CA TRP A 144 -3.24 12.05 -3.35
C TRP A 144 -3.39 13.56 -3.09
N PRO A 145 -4.61 14.13 -3.09
CA PRO A 145 -4.85 15.57 -2.83
C PRO A 145 -4.60 15.92 -1.36
N SER A 146 -3.33 16.02 -0.97
CA SER A 146 -2.90 16.35 0.39
C SER A 146 -3.15 17.82 0.70
N ILE A 147 -3.93 18.11 1.74
CA ILE A 147 -4.17 19.48 2.22
C ILE A 147 -2.92 20.13 2.84
N SER A 148 -1.91 19.33 3.20
CA SER A 148 -0.68 19.79 3.84
C SER A 148 0.50 19.91 2.87
N SER A 149 0.38 19.36 1.65
CA SER A 149 1.44 19.37 0.63
C SER A 149 1.00 20.17 -0.58
N TRP A 150 0.64 21.43 -0.35
CA TRP A 150 0.12 22.35 -1.36
C TRP A 150 1.10 22.49 -2.53
N GLN A 151 0.60 22.39 -3.77
CA GLN A 151 1.39 22.41 -5.02
C GLN A 151 2.45 21.31 -5.18
N TRP A 152 2.52 20.34 -4.25
CA TRP A 152 3.45 19.22 -4.30
C TRP A 152 2.71 17.88 -4.14
N ASN A 153 1.64 17.73 -4.92
CA ASN A 153 0.82 16.53 -4.97
C ASN A 153 0.20 16.30 -6.35
N SER A 154 -0.28 15.08 -6.60
CA SER A 154 -0.75 14.64 -7.92
C SER A 154 -2.06 15.27 -8.38
N MET A 155 -2.80 15.93 -7.49
CA MET A 155 -3.99 16.70 -7.86
C MET A 155 -3.62 18.13 -8.31
N ASP A 156 -2.67 18.76 -7.64
CA ASP A 156 -2.29 20.15 -7.92
C ASP A 156 -1.33 20.28 -9.12
N ILE A 157 -0.51 19.26 -9.39
CA ILE A 157 0.49 19.29 -10.47
C ILE A 157 0.70 17.90 -11.08
N GLY A 158 0.95 17.88 -12.39
CA GLY A 158 1.21 16.66 -13.15
C GLY A 158 -0.09 15.95 -13.55
N PRO A 159 -0.52 14.86 -12.88
CA PRO A 159 -1.65 14.05 -13.32
C PRO A 159 -3.02 14.73 -13.20
N ASN A 160 -3.16 15.73 -12.32
CA ASN A 160 -4.44 16.31 -11.90
C ASN A 160 -5.46 15.24 -11.44
N ARG A 161 -4.98 14.29 -10.62
CA ARG A 161 -5.70 13.05 -10.30
C ARG A 161 -5.33 12.53 -8.91
N ASP A 162 -6.30 11.98 -8.19
CA ASP A 162 -6.05 11.24 -6.94
C ASP A 162 -5.62 9.79 -7.27
N LEU A 163 -4.32 9.57 -7.42
CA LEU A 163 -3.78 8.27 -7.84
C LEU A 163 -3.97 7.19 -6.77
N VAL A 164 -3.79 7.55 -5.49
CA VAL A 164 -4.04 6.66 -4.35
C VAL A 164 -5.52 6.31 -4.25
N GLY A 165 -6.41 7.30 -4.32
CA GLY A 165 -7.85 7.11 -4.22
C GLY A 165 -8.40 6.24 -5.35
N ASP A 166 -7.91 6.45 -6.58
CA ASP A 166 -8.33 5.69 -7.75
C ASP A 166 -7.89 4.22 -7.67
N LEU A 167 -6.62 3.96 -7.32
CA LEU A 167 -6.15 2.59 -7.17
C LEU A 167 -6.86 1.89 -5.99
N ALA A 168 -7.01 2.59 -4.85
CA ALA A 168 -7.72 2.04 -3.69
C ALA A 168 -9.16 1.66 -4.04
N THR A 169 -9.87 2.52 -4.78
CA THR A 169 -11.24 2.31 -5.22
C THR A 169 -11.33 1.09 -6.14
N SER A 170 -10.45 1.00 -7.13
CA SER A 170 -10.43 -0.11 -8.07
C SER A 170 -10.14 -1.45 -7.39
N ILE A 171 -9.10 -1.50 -6.55
CA ILE A 171 -8.72 -2.69 -5.79
C ILE A 171 -9.88 -3.21 -4.93
N ARG A 172 -10.53 -2.31 -4.17
CA ARG A 172 -11.63 -2.67 -3.26
C ARG A 172 -12.89 -3.12 -4.01
N LYS A 173 -13.18 -2.53 -5.18
CA LYS A 173 -14.38 -2.87 -5.97
C LYS A 173 -14.23 -4.17 -6.75
N ARG A 174 -13.04 -4.43 -7.30
CA ARG A 174 -12.84 -5.48 -8.31
C ARG A 174 -12.22 -6.76 -7.76
N THR A 175 -11.54 -6.67 -6.62
CA THR A 175 -10.68 -7.76 -6.16
C THR A 175 -10.95 -8.16 -4.71
N LYS A 176 -10.28 -9.22 -4.27
CA LYS A 176 -10.19 -9.60 -2.84
C LYS A 176 -8.88 -9.14 -2.18
N LEU A 177 -8.06 -8.35 -2.89
CA LEU A 177 -6.82 -7.82 -2.37
C LEU A 177 -7.08 -6.80 -1.25
N ARG A 178 -6.17 -6.74 -0.29
CA ARG A 178 -6.10 -5.59 0.63
C ARG A 178 -5.27 -4.47 0.01
N PHE A 179 -5.66 -3.23 0.28
CA PHE A 179 -4.92 -2.05 -0.16
C PHE A 179 -4.28 -1.36 1.04
N GLY A 180 -2.98 -1.13 0.96
CA GLY A 180 -2.20 -0.36 1.92
C GLY A 180 -1.48 0.81 1.25
N VAL A 181 -0.94 1.70 2.08
CA VAL A 181 -0.13 2.81 1.62
C VAL A 181 1.22 2.80 2.33
N TYR A 182 2.27 3.12 1.58
CA TYR A 182 3.53 3.52 2.16
C TYR A 182 3.56 5.04 2.29
N HIS A 183 3.98 5.52 3.45
CA HIS A 183 4.15 6.94 3.73
C HIS A 183 5.51 7.13 4.37
N SER A 184 6.39 7.86 3.69
CA SER A 184 7.65 8.26 4.28
C SER A 184 7.45 9.44 5.22
N LEU A 185 7.81 9.31 6.49
CA LEU A 185 7.88 10.46 7.40
C LEU A 185 9.06 11.38 7.05
N PHE A 186 10.11 10.79 6.51
CA PHE A 186 11.34 11.49 6.17
C PHE A 186 11.24 12.14 4.80
N GLU A 187 11.44 13.46 4.73
CA GLU A 187 11.50 14.24 3.49
C GLU A 187 12.85 14.95 3.38
N TRP A 188 13.67 14.61 2.37
CA TRP A 188 15.08 15.01 2.31
C TRP A 188 15.32 16.52 2.40
N PHE A 189 14.48 17.28 1.71
CA PHE A 189 14.66 18.72 1.52
C PHE A 189 13.50 19.53 2.10
N ASN A 190 12.69 18.92 2.98
CA ASN A 190 11.66 19.67 3.71
C ASN A 190 12.36 20.67 4.67
N PRO A 191 11.99 21.96 4.66
CA PRO A 191 12.62 22.96 5.50
C PRO A 191 12.61 22.62 7.00
N LEU A 192 11.52 22.01 7.51
CA LEU A 192 11.43 21.62 8.91
C LEU A 192 12.42 20.50 9.25
N TYR A 193 12.58 19.52 8.34
CA TYR A 193 13.57 18.46 8.52
C TYR A 193 15.00 19.01 8.47
N LEU A 194 15.30 19.89 7.50
CA LEU A 194 16.63 20.49 7.37
C LEU A 194 16.98 21.35 8.59
N TYR A 195 16.04 22.18 9.05
CA TYR A 195 16.21 22.99 10.24
C TYR A 195 16.46 22.13 11.48
N ASP A 196 15.68 21.06 11.68
CA ASP A 196 15.88 20.21 12.85
C ASP A 196 17.22 19.44 12.77
N LYS A 197 17.61 18.99 11.58
CA LYS A 197 18.92 18.37 11.34
C LYS A 197 20.08 19.32 11.68
N GLU A 198 19.99 20.59 11.29
CA GLU A 198 20.98 21.62 11.66
C GLU A 198 21.06 21.82 13.18
N ASN A 199 19.94 21.59 13.88
CA ASN A 199 19.83 21.61 15.35
C ASN A 199 20.07 20.23 16.00
N ASN A 200 20.77 19.31 15.33
CA ASN A 200 21.08 17.97 15.84
C ASN A 200 19.85 17.15 16.29
N PHE A 201 18.70 17.34 15.64
CA PHE A 201 17.44 16.66 15.93
C PHE A 201 16.92 16.91 17.36
N THR A 202 17.20 18.08 17.91
CA THR A 202 16.79 18.46 19.27
C THR A 202 15.60 19.43 19.30
N THR A 203 15.07 19.82 18.14
CA THR A 203 13.96 20.76 18.07
C THR A 203 12.68 20.09 18.56
N GLN A 204 12.15 20.58 19.69
CA GLN A 204 10.80 20.23 20.12
C GLN A 204 9.84 21.26 19.53
N VAL A 205 9.18 20.91 18.44
CA VAL A 205 8.02 21.68 17.96
C VAL A 205 6.81 21.25 18.78
N SER A 206 6.43 22.12 19.73
CA SER A 206 5.22 22.01 20.56
C SER A 206 3.94 22.19 19.77
#